data_AF-D3VFG3-F1
#
_entry.id   AF-D3VFG3-F1
#
_cell.length_a   1.000
_cell.length_b   1.000
_cell.length_c   1.000
_cell.angle_alpha   90.00
_cell.angle_beta   90.00
_cell.angle_gamma   90.00
#
_symmetry.space_group_name_H-M   'P 1'
#
loop_
_entity.id
_entity.type
_entity.pdbx_description
1 polymer ?
#
loop_
_entity_poly.entity_id
_entity_poly.type
_entity_poly.pdbx_seq_one_letter_code
_entity_poly.pdbx_strand_id
1 'polypeptide(L)' 'MWKYANEQVRNNLYFPDAKTFREVLHHFFHVTLPEKSNELITRLTDNFQILKSASSS' A
#
# COMPACT_ATOMS: atom_id res chain seq x y z
N MET A 1 0.03 -1.30 4.78
CA MET A 1 -0.72 -1.73 3.58
C MET A 1 -1.92 -0.83 3.27
N TRP A 2 -2.82 -0.57 4.22
CA TRP A 2 -4.04 0.23 3.97
C TRP A 2 -3.78 1.62 3.36
N LYS A 3 -2.72 2.32 3.79
CA LYS A 3 -2.32 3.64 3.24
C LYS A 3 -1.99 3.56 1.74
N TYR A 4 -1.18 2.57 1.35
CA TYR A 4 -0.83 2.32 -0.05
C TYR A 4 -2.07 1.99 -0.90
N ALA A 5 -2.94 1.11 -0.40
CA ALA A 5 -4.19 0.79 -1.08
C ALA A 5 -5.08 2.03 -1.25
N ASN A 6 -5.14 2.91 -0.23
CA ASN A 6 -5.88 4.17 -0.33
C ASN A 6 -5.27 5.13 -1.35
N GLU A 7 -3.94 5.24 -1.43
CA GLU A 7 -3.22 6.03 -2.44
C GLU A 7 -3.48 5.52 -3.87
N GLN A 8 -3.61 4.21 -4.07
CA GLN A 8 -3.82 3.62 -5.41
C GLN A 8 -5.28 3.58 -5.83
N VAL A 9 -6.20 3.28 -4.90
CA VAL A 9 -7.62 3.04 -5.23
C VAL A 9 -8.45 4.31 -5.07
N ARG A 10 -8.21 5.11 -4.02
CA ARG A 10 -9.16 6.16 -3.64
C ARG A 10 -8.62 7.56 -3.78
N ASN A 11 -7.36 7.86 -3.46
CA ASN A 11 -6.71 9.19 -3.47
C ASN A 11 -7.58 10.40 -3.91
N ASN A 12 -8.47 10.88 -3.02
CA ASN A 12 -9.41 11.99 -3.25
C ASN A 12 -10.41 11.86 -4.42
N LEU A 13 -10.52 10.66 -4.99
CA LEU A 13 -11.47 10.21 -5.98
C LEU A 13 -12.77 9.76 -5.30
N TYR A 14 -13.88 10.32 -5.74
CA TYR A 14 -15.22 9.90 -5.34
C TYR A 14 -15.73 8.81 -6.27
N PHE A 15 -16.29 7.75 -5.70
CA PHE A 15 -16.94 6.69 -6.47
C PHE A 15 -18.46 6.93 -6.48
N PRO A 16 -19.09 7.06 -7.65
CA PRO A 16 -20.51 7.37 -7.76
C PRO A 16 -21.39 6.23 -7.24
N ASP A 17 -20.88 5.01 -7.20
CA ASP A 17 -21.61 3.84 -6.73
C ASP A 17 -20.67 2.75 -6.17
N ALA A 18 -21.25 1.85 -5.39
CA ALA A 18 -20.51 0.78 -4.72
C ALA A 18 -19.98 -0.29 -5.69
N LYS A 19 -20.59 -0.48 -6.88
CA LYS A 19 -20.14 -1.46 -7.85
C LYS A 19 -18.82 -1.01 -8.45
N THR A 20 -18.75 0.23 -8.90
CA THR A 20 -17.52 0.84 -9.45
C THR A 20 -16.38 0.79 -8.44
N PHE A 21 -16.64 1.13 -7.17
CA PHE A 21 -15.63 1.00 -6.11
C PHE A 21 -15.14 -0.44 -5.96
N ARG A 22 -16.04 -1.43 -5.97
CA ARG A 22 -15.68 -2.85 -5.83
C ARG A 22 -14.86 -3.34 -7.02
N GLU A 23 -15.16 -2.91 -8.24
CA GLU A 23 -14.40 -3.28 -9.43
C GLU A 23 -12.98 -2.72 -9.40
N VAL A 24 -12.81 -1.45 -9.03
CA VAL A 24 -11.46 -0.84 -8.89
C VAL A 24 -10.69 -1.50 -7.76
N LEU A 25 -11.33 -1.77 -6.62
CA LEU A 25 -10.69 -2.47 -5.50
C LEU A 25 -10.28 -3.89 -5.90
N HIS A 26 -11.12 -4.61 -6.64
CA HIS A 26 -10.82 -5.95 -7.13
C HIS A 26 -9.65 -5.95 -8.12
N HIS A 27 -9.62 -4.98 -9.04
CA HIS A 27 -8.52 -4.80 -9.97
C HIS A 27 -7.20 -4.51 -9.23
N PHE A 28 -7.25 -3.66 -8.20
CA PHE A 28 -6.07 -3.39 -7.37
C PHE A 28 -5.48 -4.66 -6.77
N PHE A 29 -6.29 -5.55 -6.17
CA PHE A 29 -5.79 -6.76 -5.54
C PHE A 29 -5.28 -7.82 -6.52
N HIS A 30 -5.87 -7.92 -7.72
CA HIS A 30 -5.54 -9.00 -8.66
C HIS A 30 -4.55 -8.61 -9.75
N VAL A 31 -4.37 -7.31 -10.01
CA VAL A 31 -3.52 -6.81 -11.10
C VAL A 31 -2.44 -5.90 -10.52
N THR A 32 -2.84 -4.75 -9.97
CA THR A 32 -1.91 -3.72 -9.53
C THR A 32 -1.00 -4.18 -8.39
N LEU A 33 -1.53 -4.89 -7.40
CA LEU A 33 -0.80 -5.34 -6.22
C LEU A 33 0.30 -6.37 -6.57
N PRO A 34 0.03 -7.42 -7.37
CA PRO A 34 1.08 -8.31 -7.88
C PRO A 34 2.17 -7.58 -8.67
N GLU A 35 1.80 -6.70 -9.61
CA GLU A 35 2.75 -5.95 -10.44
C GLU A 35 3.65 -5.03 -9.61
N LYS A 36 3.10 -4.46 -8.53
CA LYS A 36 3.79 -3.51 -7.64
C LYS A 36 4.33 -4.14 -6.36
N SER A 37 4.28 -5.46 -6.23
CA SER A 37 4.66 -6.19 -5.02
C SER A 37 6.10 -5.90 -4.58
N ASN A 38 7.05 -5.88 -5.51
CA ASN A 38 8.45 -5.56 -5.23
C ASN A 38 8.65 -4.11 -4.75
N GLU A 39 7.96 -3.15 -5.37
CA GLU A 39 7.98 -1.73 -4.96
C GLU A 39 7.41 -1.56 -3.54
N LEU A 40 6.34 -2.31 -3.25
CA LEU A 40 5.70 -2.36 -1.94
C LEU A 40 6.59 -2.94 -0.85
N ILE A 41 7.32 -4.03 -1.14
CA ILE A 41 8.28 -4.62 -0.19
C ILE A 41 9.33 -3.56 0.16
N THR A 42 9.94 -2.92 -0.84
CA THR A 42 10.94 -1.87 -0.61
C THR A 42 10.37 -0.72 0.21
N ARG A 43 9.18 -0.20 -0.12
CA ARG A 43 8.57 0.93 0.61
C ARG A 43 8.18 0.57 2.04
N LEU A 44 7.73 -0.67 2.28
CA LEU A 44 7.46 -1.17 3.63
C LEU A 44 8.74 -1.25 4.44
N THR A 45 9.82 -1.77 3.86
CA THR A 45 11.11 -1.95 4.55
C THR A 45 11.88 -0.64 4.76
N ASP A 46 11.74 0.34 3.88
CA ASP A 46 12.42 1.65 3.94
C ASP A 46 12.15 2.44 5.24
N ASN A 47 10.95 2.29 5.81
CA ASN A 47 10.56 3.00 7.03
C ASN A 47 10.97 2.28 8.32
N PHE A 48 11.61 1.11 8.24
CA PHE A 48 12.13 0.42 9.42
C PHE A 48 13.58 0.85 9.67
N GLN A 49 13.78 1.71 10.65
CA GLN A 49 15.11 1.97 11.18
C GLN A 49 15.55 0.81 12.08
N ILE A 50 16.68 0.20 11.77
CA ILE A 50 17.32 -0.77 12.65
C ILE A 50 17.94 0.01 13.82
N LEU A 51 17.29 -0.01 14.98
CA LEU A 51 17.85 0.60 16.19
C LEU A 51 19.08 -0.21 16.62
N LYS A 52 20.26 0.42 16.62
CA LYS A 52 21.44 -0.15 17.23
C LYS A 52 21.26 -0.11 18.75
N SER A 53 21.55 -1.22 19.43
CA SER A 53 21.51 -1.26 20.90
C SER A 53 22.47 -0.22 21.46
N ALA A 54 21.99 0.60 22.40
CA ALA A 54 22.87 1.48 23.16
C ALA A 54 23.88 0.61 23.92
N SER A 55 25.18 0.90 23.76
CA SER A 55 26.20 0.25 24.56
C SER A 55 26.01 0.69 26.01
N SER A 56 25.80 -0.26 26.92
CA SER A 56 25.81 0.01 28.35
C SER A 56 27.25 0.26 28.80
N SER A 57 27.46 1.37 29.51
CA SER A 57 28.71 1.71 30.22
C SER A 57 28.77 1.04 31.58
#